data_AF-A0A679K2V6-F1
#
_entry.id   AF-A0A679K2V6-F1
#
_cell.length_a   1.000
_cell.length_b   1.000
_cell.length_c   1.000
_cell.angle_alpha   90.00
_cell.angle_beta   90.00
_cell.angle_gamma   90.00
#
_symmetry.space_group_name_H-M   'P 1'
#
loop_
_entity.id
_entity.type
_entity.pdbx_description
1 polymer ?
#
loop_
_entity_poly.entity_id
_entity_poly.type
_entity_poly.pdbx_seq_one_letter_code
_entity_poly.pdbx_strand_id
1 'polypeptide(L)'
;MSASQAQALKAALDLLRMPSQVRVMRSAPLPPGVLLLLRLAASEFEAEREAGKINNRAPDANREAAIFFIEQILLASNSDAHRVLGLDDTATITELRRHMAYLLRWLHPDLSRDPHKARLAQRVLIAWNELKAGKRAREGQNNFTPHLSRAENSSCRQRALRATRPPSERHTKEWASAAGFASLFRRRIWPL
;
A
#
# COMPACT_ATOMS: atom_id res chain seq x y z
N MET A 1 10.05 -24.94 0.41
CA MET A 1 10.75 -23.72 -0.06
C MET A 1 9.95 -23.19 -1.23
N SER A 2 9.52 -21.92 -1.22
CA SER A 2 8.54 -21.46 -2.21
C SER A 2 9.24 -21.00 -3.48
N ALA A 3 8.97 -21.65 -4.61
CA ALA A 3 9.48 -21.23 -5.92
C ALA A 3 9.16 -19.76 -6.24
N SER A 4 8.04 -19.24 -5.71
CA SER A 4 7.67 -17.83 -5.84
C SER A 4 8.65 -16.88 -5.17
N GLN A 5 9.08 -17.17 -3.94
CA GLN A 5 10.04 -16.33 -3.21
C GLN A 5 11.37 -16.20 -3.97
N ALA A 6 11.81 -17.30 -4.61
CA ALA A 6 13.01 -17.28 -5.44
C ALA A 6 12.84 -16.42 -6.70
N GLN A 7 11.65 -16.43 -7.30
CA GLN A 7 11.34 -15.61 -8.47
C GLN A 7 11.36 -14.10 -8.14
N ALA A 8 10.75 -13.68 -7.02
CA ALA A 8 10.81 -12.28 -6.58
C ALA A 8 12.24 -11.82 -6.26
N LEU A 9 13.02 -12.65 -5.56
CA LEU A 9 14.41 -12.31 -5.24
C LEU A 9 15.28 -12.21 -6.49
N LYS A 10 15.12 -13.14 -7.43
CA LYS A 10 15.82 -13.09 -8.71
C LYS A 10 15.46 -11.82 -9.50
N ALA A 11 14.17 -11.50 -9.59
CA ALA A 11 13.72 -10.28 -10.27
C ALA A 11 14.31 -9.01 -9.64
N ALA A 12 14.39 -8.94 -8.30
CA ALA A 12 15.01 -7.82 -7.60
C ALA A 12 16.51 -7.68 -7.90
N LEU A 13 17.24 -8.80 -7.92
CA LEU A 13 18.67 -8.82 -8.23
C LEU A 13 18.94 -8.47 -9.70
N ASP A 14 18.15 -9.00 -10.62
CA ASP A 14 18.26 -8.69 -12.05
C ASP A 14 18.00 -7.20 -12.29
N LEU A 15 17.00 -6.63 -11.60
CA LEU A 15 16.66 -5.20 -11.67
C LEU A 15 17.78 -4.30 -11.13
N LEU A 16 18.41 -4.69 -10.01
CA LEU A 16 19.54 -3.96 -9.45
C LEU A 16 20.73 -3.92 -10.44
N ARG A 17 20.96 -5.02 -11.18
CA ARG A 17 22.02 -5.10 -12.19
C ARG A 17 21.67 -4.37 -13.49
N MET A 18 20.39 -4.33 -13.85
CA MET A 18 19.89 -3.75 -15.10
C MET A 18 18.75 -2.75 -14.82
N PRO A 19 19.08 -1.54 -14.33
CA PRO A 19 18.07 -0.54 -13.97
C PRO A 19 17.24 -0.03 -15.17
N SER A 20 17.71 -0.24 -16.41
CA SER A 20 16.93 0.04 -17.62
C SER A 20 15.63 -0.77 -17.71
N GLN A 21 15.54 -1.91 -17.01
CA GLN A 21 14.35 -2.75 -16.98
C GLN A 21 13.23 -2.22 -16.06
N VAL A 22 13.48 -1.20 -15.24
CA VAL A 22 12.49 -0.62 -14.31
C VAL A 22 11.20 -0.23 -15.02
N ARG A 23 11.31 0.38 -16.20
CA ARG A 23 10.12 0.81 -16.96
C ARG A 23 9.25 -0.38 -17.39
N VAL A 24 9.86 -1.45 -17.86
CA VAL A 24 9.16 -2.67 -18.29
C VAL A 24 8.55 -3.36 -17.07
N MET A 25 9.31 -3.51 -15.99
CA MET A 25 8.87 -4.18 -14.77
C MET A 25 7.71 -3.44 -14.09
N ARG A 26 7.64 -2.11 -14.18
CA ARG A 26 6.52 -1.30 -13.67
C ARG A 26 5.20 -1.60 -14.39
N SER A 27 5.25 -1.93 -15.67
CA SER A 27 4.05 -2.27 -16.45
C SER A 27 3.72 -3.77 -16.41
N ALA A 28 4.69 -4.61 -16.08
CA ALA A 28 4.50 -6.04 -15.91
C ALA A 28 3.72 -6.38 -14.62
N PRO A 29 3.04 -7.55 -14.54
CA PRO A 29 2.49 -8.06 -13.30
C PRO A 29 3.59 -8.25 -12.25
N LEU A 30 3.23 -8.08 -10.97
CA LEU A 30 4.19 -8.27 -9.88
C LEU A 30 4.64 -9.73 -9.82
N PRO A 31 5.95 -10.01 -9.60
CA PRO A 31 6.41 -11.35 -9.38
C PRO A 31 5.78 -11.90 -8.08
N PRO A 32 5.39 -13.18 -8.03
CA PRO A 32 4.87 -13.76 -6.79
C PRO A 32 6.00 -13.82 -5.76
N GLY A 33 5.68 -13.74 -4.46
CA GLY A 33 6.69 -13.86 -3.39
C GLY A 33 7.32 -12.54 -2.91
N VAL A 34 6.74 -11.39 -3.24
CA VAL A 34 7.18 -10.05 -2.78
C VAL A 34 7.34 -9.94 -1.26
N LEU A 35 6.59 -10.74 -0.48
CA LEU A 35 6.71 -10.77 0.98
C LEU A 35 8.16 -11.02 1.45
N LEU A 36 8.93 -11.86 0.77
CA LEU A 36 10.34 -12.09 1.14
C LEU A 36 11.16 -10.81 0.99
N LEU A 37 10.94 -10.02 -0.06
CA LEU A 37 11.62 -8.75 -0.28
C LEU A 37 11.29 -7.73 0.81
N LEU A 38 10.01 -7.67 1.24
CA LEU A 38 9.59 -6.79 2.33
C LEU A 38 10.26 -7.16 3.65
N ARG A 39 10.37 -8.46 3.95
CA ARG A 39 11.04 -8.96 5.16
C ARG A 39 12.54 -8.67 5.14
N LEU A 40 13.19 -8.83 3.99
CA LEU A 40 14.60 -8.45 3.79
C LEU A 40 14.84 -6.96 4.01
N ALA A 41 14.00 -6.09 3.45
CA ALA A 41 14.09 -4.64 3.66
C ALA A 41 13.90 -4.26 5.13
N ALA A 42 13.04 -4.98 5.85
CA ALA A 42 12.80 -4.82 7.29
C ALA A 42 13.92 -5.43 8.19
N SER A 43 15.00 -5.95 7.60
CA SER A 43 16.14 -6.58 8.29
C SER A 43 15.71 -7.73 9.20
N GLU A 44 14.87 -8.63 8.69
CA GLU A 44 14.46 -9.84 9.40
C GLU A 44 15.47 -10.99 9.18
N PHE A 45 16.03 -11.52 10.27
CA PHE A 45 17.06 -12.55 10.24
C PHE A 45 16.64 -13.85 9.53
N GLU A 46 15.39 -14.28 9.73
CA GLU A 46 14.87 -15.47 9.04
C GLU A 46 14.77 -15.28 7.53
N ALA A 47 14.43 -14.06 7.08
CA ALA A 47 14.37 -13.74 5.66
C ALA A 47 15.75 -13.70 5.02
N GLU A 48 16.77 -13.22 5.73
CA GLU A 48 18.17 -13.28 5.27
C GLU A 48 18.66 -14.72 5.13
N ARG A 49 18.33 -15.60 6.08
CA ARG A 49 18.61 -17.04 5.97
C ARG A 49 17.88 -17.70 4.81
N GLU A 50 16.60 -17.37 4.62
CA GLU A 50 15.82 -17.85 3.47
C GLU A 50 16.44 -17.41 2.14
N ALA A 51 16.83 -16.13 2.02
CA ALA A 51 17.46 -15.58 0.84
C ALA A 51 18.83 -16.21 0.56
N GLY A 52 19.65 -16.44 1.59
CA GLY A 52 20.94 -17.12 1.45
C GLY A 52 20.82 -18.55 0.93
N LYS A 53 19.77 -19.27 1.32
CA LYS A 53 19.47 -20.61 0.78
C LYS A 53 19.04 -20.58 -0.70
N ILE A 54 18.38 -19.50 -1.13
CA ILE A 54 17.90 -19.34 -2.51
C ILE A 54 19.05 -18.88 -3.43
N ASN A 55 19.83 -17.91 -2.95
CA ASN A 55 20.90 -17.29 -3.70
C ASN A 55 22.09 -17.15 -2.78
N ASN A 56 23.20 -17.82 -3.12
CA ASN A 56 24.44 -17.91 -2.33
C ASN A 56 25.23 -16.58 -2.34
N ARG A 57 24.52 -15.45 -2.32
CA ARG A 57 25.02 -14.07 -2.35
C ARG A 57 25.15 -13.53 -0.93
N ALA A 58 25.97 -12.49 -0.79
CA ALA A 58 26.11 -11.78 0.47
C ALA A 58 24.76 -11.22 0.95
N PRO A 59 24.49 -11.26 2.27
CA PRO A 59 23.22 -10.81 2.85
C PRO A 59 22.91 -9.34 2.49
N ASP A 60 23.95 -8.50 2.46
CA ASP A 60 23.83 -7.08 2.10
C ASP A 60 23.32 -6.87 0.68
N ALA A 61 23.80 -7.67 -0.29
CA ALA A 61 23.39 -7.57 -1.69
C ALA A 61 21.91 -7.96 -1.89
N ASN A 62 21.44 -8.98 -1.16
CA ASN A 62 20.04 -9.38 -1.20
C ASN A 62 19.14 -8.28 -0.62
N ARG A 63 19.59 -7.63 0.45
CA ARG A 63 18.87 -6.54 1.10
C ARG A 63 18.82 -5.30 0.23
N GLU A 64 19.94 -4.90 -0.37
CA GLU A 64 20.03 -3.78 -1.29
C GLU A 64 19.12 -3.97 -2.50
N ALA A 65 19.13 -5.16 -3.10
CA ALA A 65 18.24 -5.50 -4.22
C ALA A 65 16.76 -5.41 -3.83
N ALA A 66 16.41 -5.90 -2.64
CA ALA A 66 15.05 -5.80 -2.13
C ALA A 66 14.61 -4.34 -1.93
N ILE A 67 15.46 -3.50 -1.33
CA ILE A 67 15.19 -2.07 -1.14
C ILE A 67 15.00 -1.37 -2.49
N PHE A 68 15.91 -1.60 -3.44
CA PHE A 68 15.84 -1.01 -4.78
C PHE A 68 14.55 -1.41 -5.49
N PHE A 69 14.17 -2.69 -5.42
CA PHE A 69 12.91 -3.17 -6.00
C PHE A 69 11.69 -2.49 -5.38
N ILE A 70 11.65 -2.36 -4.05
CA ILE A 70 10.51 -1.72 -3.35
C ILE A 70 10.39 -0.25 -3.77
N GLU A 71 11.50 0.49 -3.76
CA GLU A 71 11.49 1.92 -4.13
C GLU A 71 11.11 2.12 -5.60
N GLN A 72 11.72 1.36 -6.50
CA GLN A 72 11.57 1.59 -7.93
C GLN A 72 10.30 0.97 -8.52
N ILE A 73 9.81 -0.14 -7.98
CA ILE A 73 8.68 -0.87 -8.55
C ILE A 73 7.40 -0.69 -7.73
N LEU A 74 7.45 -0.84 -6.40
CA LEU A 74 6.23 -0.76 -5.57
C LEU A 74 5.85 0.68 -5.26
N LEU A 75 6.83 1.53 -4.96
CA LEU A 75 6.59 2.90 -4.50
C LEU A 75 6.77 3.95 -5.59
N ALA A 76 6.76 3.54 -6.85
CA ALA A 76 6.73 4.44 -7.99
C ALA A 76 5.47 5.31 -7.96
N SER A 77 5.55 6.53 -8.48
CA SER A 77 4.48 7.54 -8.40
C SER A 77 3.18 7.15 -9.08
N ASN A 78 3.22 6.21 -10.03
CA ASN A 78 2.09 5.74 -10.81
C ASN A 78 1.62 4.33 -10.41
N SER A 79 1.98 3.87 -9.20
CA SER A 79 1.61 2.53 -8.73
C SER A 79 0.22 2.53 -8.11
N ASP A 80 -0.61 1.56 -8.48
CA ASP A 80 -1.92 1.34 -7.85
C ASP A 80 -1.78 0.97 -6.37
N ALA A 81 -2.82 1.21 -5.57
CA ALA A 81 -2.78 0.95 -4.13
C ALA A 81 -2.44 -0.52 -3.77
N HIS A 82 -2.94 -1.49 -4.56
CA HIS A 82 -2.58 -2.91 -4.44
C HIS A 82 -1.08 -3.14 -4.71
N ARG A 83 -0.57 -2.52 -5.78
CA ARG A 83 0.83 -2.61 -6.18
C ARG A 83 1.76 -1.98 -5.14
N VAL A 84 1.36 -0.87 -4.53
CA VAL A 84 2.12 -0.22 -3.43
C VAL A 84 2.32 -1.16 -2.25
N LEU A 85 1.33 -2.00 -1.90
CA LEU A 85 1.46 -3.02 -0.86
C LEU A 85 2.10 -4.32 -1.36
N GLY A 86 2.43 -4.43 -2.65
CA GLY A 86 3.06 -5.61 -3.24
C GLY A 86 2.15 -6.82 -3.30
N LEU A 87 0.83 -6.60 -3.44
CA LEU A 87 -0.20 -7.63 -3.48
C LEU A 87 -1.15 -7.41 -4.66
N ASP A 88 -1.91 -8.45 -4.98
CA ASP A 88 -2.95 -8.44 -6.01
C ASP A 88 -4.32 -8.04 -5.42
N ASP A 89 -5.34 -7.88 -6.27
CA ASP A 89 -6.70 -7.51 -5.85
C ASP A 89 -7.43 -8.59 -5.03
N THR A 90 -7.01 -9.84 -5.22
CA THR A 90 -7.47 -11.04 -4.52
C THR A 90 -7.00 -11.12 -3.06
N ALA A 91 -6.01 -10.30 -2.67
CA ALA A 91 -5.41 -10.38 -1.35
C ALA A 91 -6.40 -10.03 -0.21
N THR A 92 -6.20 -10.71 0.92
CA THR A 92 -6.99 -10.54 2.14
C THR A 92 -6.54 -9.30 2.93
N ILE A 93 -7.42 -8.74 3.77
CA ILE A 93 -7.09 -7.58 4.62
C ILE A 93 -5.94 -7.89 5.58
N THR A 94 -5.85 -9.14 6.06
CA THR A 94 -4.77 -9.61 6.94
C THR A 94 -3.41 -9.61 6.24
N GLU A 95 -3.35 -10.05 4.98
CA GLU A 95 -2.13 -10.00 4.15
C GLU A 95 -1.72 -8.55 3.85
N LEU A 96 -2.68 -7.72 3.44
CA LEU A 96 -2.44 -6.29 3.18
C LEU A 96 -1.87 -5.60 4.43
N ARG A 97 -2.42 -5.89 5.61
CA ARG A 97 -1.93 -5.34 6.88
C ARG A 97 -0.51 -5.82 7.20
N ARG A 98 -0.22 -7.10 6.96
CA ARG A 98 1.12 -7.67 7.17
C ARG A 98 2.16 -7.00 6.29
N HIS A 99 1.86 -6.82 5.00
CA HIS A 99 2.76 -6.15 4.05
C HIS A 99 3.00 -4.68 4.43
N MET A 100 1.93 -3.96 4.79
CA MET A 100 2.02 -2.60 5.29
C MET A 100 2.93 -2.51 6.52
N ALA A 101 2.83 -3.45 7.47
CA ALA A 101 3.65 -3.44 8.68
C ALA A 101 5.16 -3.57 8.37
N TYR A 102 5.54 -4.44 7.43
CA TYR A 102 6.95 -4.56 7.01
C TYR A 102 7.45 -3.30 6.30
N LEU A 103 6.64 -2.72 5.41
CA LEU A 103 6.98 -1.47 4.73
C LEU A 103 7.20 -0.32 5.72
N LEU A 104 6.29 -0.13 6.67
CA LEU A 104 6.40 0.92 7.68
C LEU A 104 7.55 0.68 8.66
N ARG A 105 7.84 -0.58 9.01
CA ARG A 105 9.01 -0.92 9.83
C ARG A 105 10.30 -0.50 9.14
N TRP A 106 10.42 -0.69 7.83
CA TRP A 106 11.58 -0.25 7.06
C TRP A 106 11.63 1.28 6.84
N LEU A 107 10.48 1.91 6.58
CA LEU A 107 10.35 3.34 6.29
C LEU A 107 10.21 4.23 7.55
N HIS A 108 10.38 3.66 8.75
CA HIS A 108 10.10 4.39 9.99
C HIS A 108 11.07 5.58 10.17
N PRO A 109 10.57 6.79 10.51
CA PRO A 109 11.40 7.97 10.67
C PRO A 109 12.42 7.87 11.82
N ASP A 110 12.16 7.04 12.83
CA ASP A 110 13.13 6.80 13.92
C ASP A 110 14.39 6.06 13.43
N LEU A 111 14.32 5.31 12.34
CA LEU A 111 15.49 4.64 11.74
C LEU A 111 16.29 5.58 10.84
N SER A 112 15.63 6.57 10.26
CA SER A 112 16.23 7.49 9.31
C SER A 112 15.40 8.76 9.20
N ARG A 113 16.02 9.91 9.47
CA ARG A 113 15.39 11.23 9.35
C ARG A 113 15.31 11.74 7.90
N ASP A 114 15.44 10.84 6.93
CA ASP A 114 15.45 11.14 5.50
C ASP A 114 14.05 11.57 5.01
N PRO A 115 13.89 12.80 4.49
CA PRO A 115 12.63 13.27 3.90
C PRO A 115 12.13 12.41 2.74
N HIS A 116 13.01 11.69 2.04
CA HIS A 116 12.60 10.77 0.98
C HIS A 116 11.79 9.60 1.55
N LYS A 117 12.30 8.93 2.59
CA LYS A 117 11.61 7.81 3.26
C LYS A 117 10.30 8.24 3.90
N ALA A 118 10.24 9.44 4.47
CA ALA A 118 9.00 9.99 5.01
C ALA A 118 7.90 10.10 3.94
N ARG A 119 8.23 10.58 2.73
CA ARG A 119 7.29 10.64 1.59
C ARG A 119 6.85 9.25 1.13
N LEU A 120 7.77 8.28 1.10
CA LEU A 120 7.45 6.89 0.79
C LEU A 120 6.50 6.28 1.82
N ALA A 121 6.73 6.52 3.12
CA ALA A 121 5.85 6.04 4.20
C ALA A 121 4.43 6.61 4.07
N GLN A 122 4.31 7.90 3.74
CA GLN A 122 3.01 8.54 3.48
C GLN A 122 2.25 7.87 2.33
N ARG A 123 2.93 7.52 1.23
CA ARG A 123 2.30 6.80 0.11
C ARG A 123 1.74 5.44 0.54
N VAL A 124 2.51 4.69 1.33
CA VAL A 124 2.06 3.39 1.85
C VAL A 124 0.80 3.54 2.72
N LEU A 125 0.75 4.57 3.56
CA LEU A 125 -0.41 4.85 4.41
C LEU A 125 -1.65 5.25 3.60
N ILE A 126 -1.49 6.07 2.56
CA ILE A 126 -2.57 6.46 1.66
C ILE A 126 -3.14 5.22 0.96
N ALA A 127 -2.27 4.41 0.34
CA ALA A 127 -2.68 3.17 -0.34
C ALA A 127 -3.40 2.20 0.61
N TRP A 128 -2.90 2.01 1.83
CA TRP A 128 -3.58 1.18 2.83
C TRP A 128 -4.98 1.68 3.17
N ASN A 129 -5.16 2.99 3.37
CA ASN A 129 -6.45 3.58 3.70
C ASN A 129 -7.45 3.44 2.54
N GLU A 130 -7.01 3.63 1.30
CA GLU A 130 -7.82 3.43 0.09
C GLU A 130 -8.31 1.98 -0.01
N LEU A 131 -7.42 1.00 0.15
CA LEU A 131 -7.78 -0.42 0.09
C LEU A 131 -8.72 -0.83 1.22
N LYS A 132 -8.47 -0.31 2.43
CA LYS A 132 -9.34 -0.56 3.58
C LYS A 132 -10.74 0.02 3.38
N ALA A 133 -10.85 1.20 2.77
CA ALA A 133 -12.13 1.80 2.42
C ALA A 133 -12.83 1.00 1.30
N GLY A 134 -12.09 0.61 0.26
CA GLY A 134 -12.61 -0.17 -0.87
C GLY A 134 -13.15 -1.54 -0.46
N LYS A 135 -12.44 -2.28 0.42
CA LYS A 135 -12.91 -3.58 0.92
C LYS A 135 -14.21 -3.44 1.74
N ARG A 136 -14.30 -2.43 2.63
CA ARG A 136 -15.53 -2.15 3.38
C ARG A 136 -16.71 -1.78 2.49
N ALA A 137 -16.46 -1.00 1.44
CA ALA A 137 -17.51 -0.63 0.48
C ALA A 137 -18.04 -1.88 -0.27
N ARG A 138 -17.14 -2.79 -0.68
CA ARG A 138 -17.52 -4.07 -1.32
C ARG A 138 -18.30 -4.98 -0.36
N GLU A 139 -17.89 -5.07 0.89
CA GLU A 139 -18.62 -5.82 1.94
C GLU A 139 -20.02 -5.24 2.20
N GLY A 140 -20.14 -3.91 2.27
CA GLY A 140 -21.42 -3.22 2.41
C GLY A 140 -22.36 -3.42 1.21
N GLN A 141 -21.81 -3.45 -0.01
CA GLN A 141 -22.57 -3.73 -1.23
C GLN A 141 -23.05 -5.19 -1.30
N ASN A 142 -22.23 -6.16 -0.87
CA ASN A 142 -22.64 -7.56 -0.81
C ASN A 142 -23.76 -7.81 0.22
N ASN A 143 -23.84 -7.00 1.27
CA ASN A 143 -24.93 -7.04 2.25
C ASN A 143 -26.17 -6.22 1.84
N PHE A 144 -26.11 -5.47 0.73
CA PHE A 144 -27.28 -4.86 0.12
C PHE A 144 -27.92 -5.87 -0.84
N THR A 145 -28.77 -6.75 -0.30
CA THR A 145 -29.79 -7.40 -1.12
C THR A 145 -30.70 -6.30 -1.68
N PRO A 146 -30.82 -6.12 -3.01
CA PRO A 146 -31.83 -5.25 -3.56
C PRO A 146 -33.15 -5.99 -3.41
N HIS A 147 -33.78 -5.89 -2.24
CA HIS A 147 -35.20 -6.15 -2.15
C HIS A 147 -35.87 -5.00 -2.90
N LEU A 148 -35.99 -5.17 -4.22
CA LEU A 148 -36.88 -4.41 -5.07
C LEU A 148 -38.30 -4.67 -4.55
N SER A 149 -38.67 -3.96 -3.49
CA SER A 149 -40.05 -3.64 -3.21
C SER A 149 -40.48 -2.65 -4.28
N ARG A 150 -40.79 -3.23 -5.44
CA ARG A 150 -41.75 -2.73 -6.39
C ARG A 150 -43.06 -2.49 -5.63
N ALA A 151 -43.22 -1.27 -5.15
CA ALA A 151 -44.52 -0.69 -4.88
C ALA A 151 -44.68 0.46 -5.87
N GLU A 152 -45.12 0.10 -7.08
CA GLU A 152 -46.01 0.95 -7.84
C GLU A 152 -47.11 1.42 -6.88
N ASN A 153 -47.25 2.73 -6.71
CA ASN A 153 -48.54 3.41 -6.77
C ASN A 153 -48.40 4.92 -6.45
N SER A 154 -48.65 5.70 -7.51
CA SER A 154 -49.68 6.75 -7.47
C SER A 154 -49.40 8.05 -6.71
N SER A 155 -49.04 9.05 -7.51
CA SER A 155 -49.83 10.28 -7.68
C SER A 155 -49.80 11.39 -6.61
N CYS A 156 -49.56 12.59 -7.15
CA CYS A 156 -50.14 13.89 -6.80
C CYS A 156 -49.55 14.73 -5.65
N ARG A 157 -49.08 15.90 -6.10
CA ARG A 157 -49.37 17.26 -5.60
C ARG A 157 -48.55 17.75 -4.41
N GLN A 158 -47.71 18.74 -4.72
CA GLN A 158 -47.71 20.15 -4.24
C GLN A 158 -46.33 20.72 -4.62
N ARG A 159 -46.13 21.64 -5.57
CA ARG A 159 -46.59 23.03 -5.77
C ARG A 159 -46.47 23.93 -4.52
N ALA A 160 -45.36 24.67 -4.40
CA ALA A 160 -45.22 26.06 -3.91
C ALA A 160 -43.72 26.42 -3.79
N LEU A 161 -43.15 27.25 -4.69
CA LEU A 161 -43.00 28.71 -4.63
C LEU A 161 -41.89 29.24 -3.69
N ARG A 162 -40.87 29.84 -4.35
CA ARG A 162 -40.06 31.05 -4.01
C ARG A 162 -39.43 31.20 -2.62
N ALA A 163 -38.10 31.44 -2.59
CA ALA A 163 -37.50 32.66 -2.04
C ALA A 163 -35.96 32.77 -2.31
N THR A 164 -35.60 33.85 -3.02
CA THR A 164 -34.43 34.76 -2.95
C THR A 164 -33.09 34.40 -2.25
N ARG A 165 -32.02 34.43 -3.08
CA ARG A 165 -30.73 35.18 -3.04
C ARG A 165 -29.59 34.91 -1.99
N PRO A 166 -28.31 35.24 -2.34
CA PRO A 166 -27.02 34.68 -1.85
C PRO A 166 -26.30 35.67 -0.88
N PRO A 167 -24.95 35.73 -0.66
CA PRO A 167 -23.78 34.84 -0.93
C PRO A 167 -22.85 34.62 0.31
N SER A 168 -21.76 33.83 0.20
CA SER A 168 -20.42 34.17 0.75
C SER A 168 -19.39 33.02 0.67
N GLU A 169 -18.23 33.41 0.13
CA GLU A 169 -16.85 33.04 0.49
C GLU A 169 -16.61 31.82 1.38
N ARG A 170 -15.83 30.87 0.86
CA ARG A 170 -15.01 29.97 1.69
C ARG A 170 -13.61 29.82 1.10
N HIS A 171 -12.71 30.63 1.65
CA HIS A 171 -11.52 30.19 2.36
C HIS A 171 -10.77 28.98 1.76
N THR A 172 -9.67 29.28 1.07
CA THR A 172 -8.54 28.37 0.93
C THR A 172 -8.02 28.01 2.32
N LYS A 173 -8.12 26.73 2.69
CA LYS A 173 -7.28 26.12 3.74
C LYS A 173 -6.26 25.28 2.96
N GLU A 174 -5.06 25.79 2.70
CA GLU A 174 -3.94 25.73 3.65
C GLU A 174 -4.01 24.47 4.52
N TRP A 175 -3.51 23.37 3.96
CA TRP A 175 -3.09 22.20 4.73
C TRP A 175 -1.65 22.43 5.23
N ALA A 176 -1.52 23.35 6.18
CA ALA A 176 -0.43 23.32 7.12
C ALA A 176 -0.89 22.58 8.39
N SER A 177 0.00 21.76 8.95
CA SER A 177 -0.12 21.09 10.26
C SER A 177 -0.70 19.68 10.25
N ALA A 178 0.20 18.71 10.05
CA ALA A 178 0.19 17.49 10.86
C ALA A 178 1.60 17.24 11.41
N ALA A 179 2.09 18.21 12.19
CA ALA A 179 3.07 17.97 13.24
C ALA A 179 2.39 17.08 14.29
N GLY A 180 2.40 15.76 14.04
CA GLY A 180 1.74 14.78 14.91
C GLY A 180 2.09 13.33 14.58
N PHE A 181 3.12 13.08 13.77
CA PHE A 181 3.48 11.73 13.34
C PHE A 181 4.35 10.94 14.33
N ALA A 182 4.80 11.55 15.44
CA ALA A 182 5.86 10.96 16.27
C ALA A 182 5.40 10.20 17.54
N SER A 183 4.14 10.29 17.98
CA SER A 183 3.76 9.76 19.32
C SER A 183 2.79 8.57 19.35
N LEU A 184 2.09 8.27 18.26
CA LEU A 184 1.00 7.28 18.28
C LEU A 184 1.42 5.84 17.96
N PHE A 185 2.65 5.61 17.48
CA PHE A 185 3.06 4.28 16.98
C PHE A 185 3.73 3.36 18.01
N ARG A 186 4.05 3.82 19.22
CA ARG A 186 4.95 3.08 20.13
C ARG A 186 4.30 2.01 21.02
N ARG A 187 2.97 1.83 21.10
CA ARG A 187 2.41 0.97 22.19
C ARG A 187 1.29 -0.03 21.90
N ARG A 188 0.79 -0.24 20.67
CA ARG A 188 -0.45 -1.07 20.54
C ARG A 188 -0.60 -2.00 19.34
N ILE A 189 0.44 -2.24 18.52
CA ILE A 189 0.27 -3.05 17.29
C ILE A 189 1.36 -4.11 17.09
N TRP A 190 1.88 -4.72 18.17
CA TRP A 190 2.68 -5.95 18.03
C TRP A 190 2.22 -6.96 19.09
N PRO A 191 1.55 -8.03 18.65
CA PRO A 191 2.27 -9.29 18.53
C PRO A 191 2.13 -9.88 17.11
N LEU A 192 3.23 -10.45 16.64
CA LEU A 192 3.25 -11.40 15.52
C LEU A 192 2.57 -12.70 15.94
#